data_AF-A0A7E4USY0-F1
#
_entry.id   AF-A0A7E4USY0-F1
#
_cell.length_a   1.000
_cell.length_b   1.000
_cell.length_c   1.000
_cell.angle_alpha   90.00
_cell.angle_beta   90.00
_cell.angle_gamma   90.00
#
_symmetry.space_group_name_H-M   'P 1'
#
loop_
_entity.id
_entity.type
_entity.pdbx_description
1 polymer ?
#
loop_
_entity_poly.entity_id
_entity_poly.type
_entity_poly.pdbx_seq_one_letter_code
_entity_poly.pdbx_strand_id
1 'polypeptide(L)'
;MKFNNFTPFQLWLSFIRKLSSEVANPFTKNPVLPKKKKGIGEAARFIDYRRVKCVAGNGGNGMVSFLRGYGTPFGGPDGGNGGHGGHVLFEADSSTKDLYHIGNTVKARNGTIGMGKCCHGANAEHLHVKVPLNTLVKEAGSSKVLHELFRPGEIFIGARGGAGGHGNHFYLSNEVRKPMKAELGGRGEVVQYDLEMRVMATAGLVGFPNAGKSTLLRAVSRAKPKVAAYPFTTLVPHVGIVHYDDFEQVAIADIPGIIEGAHRNVGLGCSFLRHIQRCRCLFYVLDLSLGDLPDQLAALKTELQLYDEQVLDKDEEALMSKPSAIVINKSDLDPTLDEAAIASAFAPLPVFAVSAKMGRGLVPLLNFLRGQYDDYVEEQKARIAATEDDYVLKF
;
A
#
# COMPACT_ATOMS: atom_id res chain seq x y z
N MET A 1 44.71 2.73 -7.32
CA MET A 1 44.24 4.06 -7.75
C MET A 1 44.47 4.22 -9.24
N LYS A 2 43.42 4.09 -10.06
CA LYS A 2 43.40 4.51 -11.47
C LYS A 2 42.13 5.33 -11.64
N PHE A 3 42.28 6.64 -11.84
CA PHE A 3 41.18 7.55 -12.17
C PHE A 3 40.82 7.35 -13.64
N ASN A 4 39.60 6.88 -13.92
CA ASN A 4 39.05 6.89 -15.28
C ASN A 4 38.59 8.31 -15.61
N ASN A 5 39.40 9.04 -16.37
CA ASN A 5 39.01 10.32 -16.97
C ASN A 5 38.11 10.06 -18.18
N PHE A 6 36.80 10.21 -18.01
CA PHE A 6 35.87 10.25 -19.13
C PHE A 6 36.09 11.53 -19.94
N THR A 7 36.22 11.41 -21.26
CA THR A 7 36.38 12.57 -22.15
C THR A 7 35.06 13.33 -22.29
N PRO A 8 35.08 14.65 -22.53
CA PRO A 8 33.86 15.46 -22.68
C PRO A 8 32.91 14.94 -23.76
N PHE A 9 33.44 14.27 -24.78
CA PHE A 9 32.67 13.65 -25.86
C PHE A 9 31.87 12.41 -25.40
N GLN A 10 32.38 11.62 -24.46
CA GLN A 10 31.66 10.47 -23.89
C GLN A 10 30.55 10.91 -22.92
N LEU A 11 30.75 12.02 -22.20
CA LEU A 11 29.70 12.65 -21.39
C LEU A 11 28.60 13.26 -22.26
N TRP A 12 28.96 13.82 -23.42
CA TRP A 12 27.99 14.36 -24.37
C TRP A 12 27.17 13.25 -25.07
N LEU A 13 27.80 12.13 -25.43
CA LEU A 13 27.10 10.95 -25.96
C LEU A 13 26.18 10.28 -24.94
N SER A 14 26.56 10.21 -23.65
CA SER A 14 25.67 9.69 -22.60
C SER A 14 24.50 10.64 -22.33
N PHE A 15 24.70 11.96 -22.46
CA PHE A 15 23.65 12.97 -22.38
C PHE A 15 22.66 12.86 -23.54
N ILE A 16 23.14 12.67 -24.78
CA ILE A 16 22.28 12.43 -25.96
C ILE A 16 21.54 11.09 -25.85
N ARG A 17 22.16 10.05 -25.30
CA ARG A 17 21.50 8.76 -25.06
C ARG A 17 20.40 8.83 -24.00
N LYS A 18 20.55 9.73 -23.01
CA LYS A 18 19.51 10.08 -22.01
C LYS A 18 18.36 10.87 -22.62
N LEU A 19 18.64 11.75 -23.58
CA LEU A 19 17.64 12.47 -24.38
C LEU A 19 16.94 11.55 -25.41
N SER A 20 17.64 10.55 -25.95
CA SER A 20 17.11 9.63 -26.96
C SER A 20 16.19 8.53 -26.39
N SER A 21 16.12 8.37 -25.07
CA SER A 21 15.12 7.50 -24.42
C SER A 21 13.76 8.18 -24.21
N GLU A 22 13.62 9.47 -24.56
CA GLU A 22 12.35 10.23 -24.48
C GLU A 22 11.48 10.12 -25.74
N VAL A 23 11.35 8.92 -26.31
CA VAL A 23 10.30 8.61 -27.30
C VAL A 23 9.79 7.20 -26.97
N ALA A 24 8.58 6.94 -26.48
CA ALA A 24 7.37 7.73 -26.46
C ALA A 24 6.53 7.40 -25.19
N ASN A 25 6.26 8.40 -24.37
CA ASN A 25 5.06 8.42 -23.55
C ASN A 25 4.24 9.63 -24.03
N PRO A 26 3.06 9.44 -24.65
CA PRO A 26 2.28 10.55 -25.21
C PRO A 26 1.66 11.45 -24.13
N PHE A 27 1.92 11.17 -22.86
CA PHE A 27 1.40 11.88 -21.71
C PHE A 27 2.50 12.67 -21.02
N THR A 28 2.27 13.97 -20.83
CA THR A 28 3.11 14.81 -19.98
C THR A 28 2.96 14.39 -18.52
N LYS A 29 3.99 14.45 -17.68
CA LYS A 29 3.86 14.23 -16.22
C LYS A 29 3.18 15.40 -15.48
N ASN A 30 2.28 16.10 -16.17
CA ASN A 30 1.65 17.30 -15.65
C ASN A 30 0.49 16.93 -14.71
N PRO A 31 0.35 17.64 -13.58
CA PRO A 31 -0.77 17.48 -12.68
C PRO A 31 -2.00 18.05 -13.36
N VAL A 32 -3.10 17.30 -13.37
CA VAL A 32 -4.35 17.80 -13.91
C VAL A 32 -5.26 18.20 -12.76
N LEU A 33 -5.48 19.51 -12.67
CA LEU A 33 -6.20 20.18 -11.60
C LEU A 33 -7.73 20.02 -11.77
N PRO A 34 -8.50 20.00 -10.66
CA PRO A 34 -9.95 19.91 -10.73
C PRO A 34 -10.59 21.13 -11.42
N LYS A 35 -11.33 20.89 -12.52
CA LYS A 35 -12.01 21.95 -13.30
C LYS A 35 -13.35 22.47 -12.71
N LYS A 36 -13.89 21.89 -11.62
CA LYS A 36 -15.19 22.29 -11.00
C LYS A 36 -15.16 22.17 -9.46
N LYS A 37 -15.81 23.11 -8.75
CA LYS A 37 -16.27 22.90 -7.36
C LYS A 37 -17.35 21.81 -7.36
N LYS A 38 -17.06 20.63 -6.79
CA LYS A 38 -18.05 19.52 -6.67
C LYS A 38 -18.78 19.58 -5.32
N GLY A 39 -20.06 19.15 -5.35
CA GLY A 39 -21.06 19.32 -4.30
C GLY A 39 -20.88 18.48 -3.02
N ILE A 40 -21.71 18.80 -2.02
CA ILE A 40 -21.76 18.29 -0.64
C ILE A 40 -22.25 16.84 -0.61
N GLY A 41 -21.40 15.89 -0.26
CA GLY A 41 -21.77 14.47 -0.11
C GLY A 41 -20.59 13.70 0.46
N GLU A 42 -20.82 12.58 1.14
CA GLU A 42 -19.76 11.86 1.85
C GLU A 42 -18.68 11.29 0.91
N ALA A 43 -17.42 11.36 1.34
CA ALA A 43 -16.27 10.80 0.62
C ALA A 43 -16.16 9.30 0.92
N ALA A 44 -15.77 8.50 -0.08
CA ALA A 44 -15.47 7.09 0.11
C ALA A 44 -14.32 6.92 1.14
N ARG A 45 -14.44 5.93 2.03
CA ARG A 45 -13.48 5.69 3.14
C ARG A 45 -12.22 5.01 2.59
N PHE A 46 -11.05 5.61 2.85
CA PHE A 46 -9.75 4.98 2.56
C PHE A 46 -9.40 4.08 3.75
N ILE A 47 -9.00 2.85 3.46
CA ILE A 47 -8.59 1.88 4.48
C ILE A 47 -7.23 1.33 4.08
N ASP A 48 -6.25 1.53 4.94
CA ASP A 48 -4.85 1.14 4.79
C ASP A 48 -4.43 0.07 5.81
N TYR A 49 -5.20 -0.06 6.89
CA TYR A 49 -5.10 -1.12 7.87
C TYR A 49 -6.37 -1.96 7.88
N ARG A 50 -6.21 -3.28 7.80
CA ARG A 50 -7.32 -4.24 7.85
C ARG A 50 -6.93 -5.51 8.57
N ARG A 51 -7.68 -5.86 9.62
CA ARG A 51 -7.64 -7.21 10.20
C ARG A 51 -8.51 -8.15 9.39
N VAL A 52 -7.93 -9.21 8.86
CA VAL A 52 -8.60 -10.16 7.97
C VAL A 52 -8.49 -11.57 8.52
N LYS A 53 -9.63 -12.26 8.62
CA LYS A 53 -9.68 -13.70 8.89
C LYS A 53 -9.70 -14.46 7.57
N CYS A 54 -8.64 -15.20 7.31
CA CYS A 54 -8.51 -16.09 6.16
C CYS A 54 -9.03 -17.47 6.52
N VAL A 55 -9.98 -17.99 5.72
CA VAL A 55 -10.54 -19.33 5.87
C VAL A 55 -10.32 -20.06 4.55
N ALA A 56 -9.39 -21.02 4.54
CA ALA A 56 -9.18 -21.83 3.36
C ALA A 56 -10.32 -22.83 3.15
N GLY A 57 -10.41 -23.36 1.92
CA GLY A 57 -11.35 -24.41 1.60
C GLY A 57 -10.99 -25.72 2.28
N ASN A 58 -11.98 -26.45 2.77
CA ASN A 58 -11.79 -27.84 3.17
C ASN A 58 -11.64 -28.73 1.93
N GLY A 59 -10.88 -29.81 2.05
CA GLY A 59 -10.86 -30.87 1.05
C GLY A 59 -12.20 -31.61 1.00
N GLY A 60 -12.54 -32.12 -0.17
CA GLY A 60 -13.67 -33.02 -0.34
C GLY A 60 -13.39 -34.38 0.29
N ASN A 61 -14.43 -35.05 0.77
CA ASN A 61 -14.32 -36.40 1.30
C ASN A 61 -14.15 -37.42 0.17
N GLY A 62 -13.33 -38.44 0.41
CA GLY A 62 -13.34 -39.64 -0.42
C GLY A 62 -14.62 -40.43 -0.23
N MET A 63 -15.07 -41.12 -1.27
CA MET A 63 -16.28 -41.94 -1.21
C MET A 63 -15.95 -43.42 -1.03
N VAL A 64 -16.77 -44.11 -0.24
CA VAL A 64 -16.85 -45.58 -0.27
C VAL A 64 -17.99 -45.95 -1.22
N SER A 65 -17.65 -46.51 -2.37
CA SER A 65 -18.63 -47.01 -3.34
C SER A 65 -18.16 -48.33 -3.93
N PHE A 66 -19.10 -49.15 -4.40
CA PHE A 66 -18.83 -50.36 -5.15
C PHE A 66 -19.62 -50.35 -6.44
N LEU A 67 -18.98 -50.80 -7.52
CA LEU A 67 -19.60 -50.83 -8.83
C LEU A 67 -20.79 -51.79 -8.82
N ARG A 68 -21.95 -51.30 -9.25
CA ARG A 68 -23.15 -52.11 -9.48
C ARG A 68 -23.62 -51.89 -10.89
N GLY A 69 -23.73 -52.97 -11.65
CA GLY A 69 -24.17 -52.97 -13.04
C GLY A 69 -25.12 -54.13 -13.31
N TYR A 70 -25.84 -54.03 -14.43
CA TYR A 70 -26.65 -55.15 -14.91
C TYR A 70 -25.74 -56.36 -15.19
N GLY A 71 -26.01 -57.50 -14.56
CA GLY A 71 -25.16 -58.71 -14.65
C GLY A 71 -23.94 -58.70 -13.71
N THR A 72 -23.73 -57.65 -12.90
CA THR A 72 -22.61 -57.58 -11.95
C THR A 72 -23.08 -57.02 -10.60
N PRO A 73 -23.70 -57.87 -9.74
CA PRO A 73 -24.19 -57.45 -8.43
C PRO A 73 -23.07 -57.13 -7.42
N PHE A 74 -21.88 -57.71 -7.61
CA PHE A 74 -20.71 -57.53 -6.72
C PHE A 74 -19.48 -57.04 -7.49
N GLY A 75 -19.51 -55.78 -7.95
CA GLY A 75 -18.33 -55.16 -8.57
C GLY A 75 -17.25 -54.78 -7.55
N GLY A 76 -16.08 -54.41 -8.08
CA GLY A 76 -14.97 -53.89 -7.28
C GLY A 76 -15.25 -52.52 -6.66
N PRO A 77 -14.37 -52.02 -5.78
CA PRO A 77 -14.49 -50.66 -5.24
C PRO A 77 -14.42 -49.63 -6.38
N ASP A 78 -15.33 -48.65 -6.37
CA ASP A 78 -15.42 -47.60 -7.39
C ASP A 78 -15.60 -46.20 -6.78
N GLY A 79 -15.28 -46.02 -5.50
CA GLY A 79 -15.34 -44.71 -4.85
C GLY A 79 -14.16 -43.84 -5.25
N GLY A 80 -14.47 -42.66 -5.80
CA GLY A 80 -13.48 -41.65 -6.15
C GLY A 80 -12.94 -40.87 -4.95
N ASN A 81 -11.78 -40.24 -5.16
CA ASN A 81 -11.16 -39.30 -4.23
C ASN A 81 -11.93 -37.97 -4.20
N GLY A 82 -11.90 -37.27 -3.06
CA GLY A 82 -12.36 -35.89 -2.98
C GLY A 82 -11.34 -34.91 -3.57
N GLY A 83 -11.82 -33.75 -4.02
CA GLY A 83 -10.97 -32.68 -4.56
C GLY A 83 -10.31 -31.85 -3.45
N HIS A 84 -9.21 -31.17 -3.78
CA HIS A 84 -8.53 -30.26 -2.86
C HIS A 84 -9.34 -28.98 -2.60
N GLY A 85 -9.24 -28.46 -1.38
CA GLY A 85 -9.80 -27.16 -1.02
C GLY A 85 -8.96 -26.00 -1.57
N GLY A 86 -9.60 -24.86 -1.84
CA GLY A 86 -8.93 -23.70 -2.38
C GLY A 86 -8.05 -23.00 -1.35
N HIS A 87 -6.87 -22.53 -1.76
CA HIS A 87 -6.01 -21.66 -0.96
C HIS A 87 -6.56 -20.23 -0.91
N VAL A 88 -6.24 -19.49 0.15
CA VAL A 88 -6.38 -18.03 0.20
C VAL A 88 -5.01 -17.42 -0.05
N LEU A 89 -4.90 -16.63 -1.12
CA LEU A 89 -3.66 -16.05 -1.62
C LEU A 89 -3.78 -14.53 -1.59
N PHE A 90 -2.83 -13.85 -0.97
CA PHE A 90 -2.69 -12.40 -1.10
C PHE A 90 -1.73 -12.12 -2.25
N GLU A 91 -2.19 -11.36 -3.23
CA GLU A 91 -1.44 -11.04 -4.45
C GLU A 91 -1.20 -9.53 -4.52
N ALA A 92 0.05 -9.12 -4.62
CA ALA A 92 0.39 -7.71 -4.72
C ALA A 92 0.08 -7.18 -6.13
N ASP A 93 -0.79 -6.19 -6.23
CA ASP A 93 -1.24 -5.62 -7.49
C ASP A 93 -1.02 -4.10 -7.49
N SER A 94 -0.34 -3.59 -8.52
CA SER A 94 -0.08 -2.15 -8.69
C SER A 94 -1.35 -1.34 -8.97
N SER A 95 -2.40 -1.98 -9.47
CA SER A 95 -3.68 -1.32 -9.72
C SER A 95 -4.50 -1.07 -8.44
N THR A 96 -4.23 -1.83 -7.37
CA THR A 96 -4.98 -1.77 -6.11
C THR A 96 -4.37 -0.74 -5.16
N LYS A 97 -5.17 0.20 -4.65
CA LYS A 97 -4.66 1.37 -3.88
C LYS A 97 -5.08 1.42 -2.42
N ASP A 98 -6.14 0.72 -2.05
CA ASP A 98 -6.63 0.63 -0.68
C ASP A 98 -6.99 -0.83 -0.36
N LEU A 99 -7.21 -1.12 0.93
CA LEU A 99 -7.66 -2.41 1.45
C LEU A 99 -9.19 -2.44 1.65
N TYR A 100 -9.93 -1.47 1.11
CA TYR A 100 -11.36 -1.28 1.38
C TYR A 100 -12.21 -2.44 0.83
N HIS A 101 -11.85 -2.99 -0.33
CA HIS A 101 -12.56 -4.12 -0.97
C HIS A 101 -12.45 -5.43 -0.18
N ILE A 102 -11.53 -5.50 0.79
CA ILE A 102 -11.29 -6.72 1.56
C ILE A 102 -12.25 -6.79 2.74
N GLY A 103 -13.10 -7.82 2.76
CA GLY A 103 -13.97 -8.12 3.89
C GLY A 103 -13.19 -8.53 5.14
N ASN A 104 -13.82 -8.43 6.33
CA ASN A 104 -13.23 -8.90 7.59
C ASN A 104 -12.96 -10.42 7.58
N THR A 105 -13.67 -11.17 6.73
CA THR A 105 -13.48 -12.61 6.54
C THR A 105 -13.43 -12.92 5.06
N VAL A 106 -12.39 -13.62 4.66
CA VAL A 106 -12.11 -14.07 3.30
C VAL A 106 -12.15 -15.58 3.31
N LYS A 107 -13.02 -16.18 2.50
CA LYS A 107 -13.24 -17.63 2.49
C LYS A 107 -13.09 -18.22 1.10
N ALA A 108 -12.16 -19.16 0.95
CA ALA A 108 -11.98 -19.92 -0.28
C ALA A 108 -13.03 -21.05 -0.41
N ARG A 109 -13.21 -21.55 -1.64
CA ARG A 109 -14.16 -22.62 -1.95
C ARG A 109 -13.64 -23.97 -1.45
N ASN A 110 -14.55 -24.83 -1.01
CA ASN A 110 -14.22 -26.21 -0.62
C ASN A 110 -14.08 -27.10 -1.85
N GLY A 111 -13.23 -28.11 -1.75
CA GLY A 111 -13.15 -29.19 -2.74
C GLY A 111 -14.45 -29.99 -2.75
N THR A 112 -14.79 -30.54 -3.92
CA THR A 112 -15.99 -31.36 -4.07
C THR A 112 -15.73 -32.79 -3.61
N ILE A 113 -16.78 -33.46 -3.12
CA ILE A 113 -16.67 -34.86 -2.67
C ILE A 113 -16.42 -35.81 -3.85
N GLY A 114 -15.74 -36.92 -3.58
CA GLY A 114 -15.67 -38.03 -4.52
C GLY A 114 -17.04 -38.66 -4.73
N MET A 115 -17.26 -39.27 -5.89
CA MET A 115 -18.48 -39.98 -6.24
C MET A 115 -18.17 -41.42 -6.66
N GLY A 116 -19.21 -42.26 -6.79
CA GLY A 116 -19.09 -43.61 -7.36
C GLY A 116 -18.64 -43.58 -8.82
N LYS A 117 -18.45 -44.76 -9.41
CA LYS A 117 -17.94 -44.93 -10.79
C LYS A 117 -16.55 -44.33 -11.02
N CYS A 118 -15.71 -44.36 -10.00
CA CYS A 118 -14.37 -43.78 -9.97
C CYS A 118 -14.33 -42.27 -10.24
N CYS A 119 -15.44 -41.56 -10.03
CA CYS A 119 -15.53 -40.12 -10.27
C CYS A 119 -14.84 -39.34 -9.13
N HIS A 120 -13.72 -38.70 -9.44
CA HIS A 120 -13.01 -37.83 -8.50
C HIS A 120 -13.70 -36.46 -8.37
N GLY A 121 -13.65 -35.90 -7.17
CA GLY A 121 -14.09 -34.55 -6.92
C GLY A 121 -13.18 -33.52 -7.61
N ALA A 122 -13.79 -32.51 -8.22
CA ALA A 122 -13.11 -31.32 -8.70
C ALA A 122 -12.42 -30.55 -7.55
N ASN A 123 -11.21 -30.09 -7.84
CA ASN A 123 -10.46 -29.16 -6.99
C ASN A 123 -11.12 -27.79 -6.99
N ALA A 124 -11.06 -27.12 -5.85
CA ALA A 124 -11.57 -25.76 -5.73
C ALA A 124 -10.58 -24.72 -6.26
N GLU A 125 -11.12 -23.72 -6.95
CA GLU A 125 -10.39 -22.53 -7.37
C GLU A 125 -9.81 -21.79 -6.14
N HIS A 126 -8.59 -21.30 -6.29
CA HIS A 126 -7.94 -20.49 -5.26
C HIS A 126 -8.54 -19.09 -5.22
N LEU A 127 -8.59 -18.52 -4.02
CA LEU A 127 -9.09 -17.16 -3.83
C LEU A 127 -7.90 -16.19 -3.81
N HIS A 128 -7.75 -15.46 -4.90
CA HIS A 128 -6.78 -14.38 -5.04
C HIS A 128 -7.36 -13.08 -4.47
N VAL A 129 -6.78 -12.61 -3.37
CA VAL A 129 -7.09 -11.32 -2.75
C VAL A 129 -6.02 -10.33 -3.17
N LYS A 130 -6.38 -9.43 -4.07
CA LYS A 130 -5.50 -8.35 -4.51
C LYS A 130 -5.24 -7.37 -3.36
N VAL A 131 -3.99 -7.07 -3.10
CA VAL A 131 -3.55 -6.07 -2.12
C VAL A 131 -2.63 -5.05 -2.80
N PRO A 132 -2.57 -3.80 -2.30
CA PRO A 132 -1.60 -2.83 -2.79
C PRO A 132 -0.16 -3.30 -2.60
N LEU A 133 0.74 -2.76 -3.41
CA LEU A 133 2.19 -2.91 -3.19
C LEU A 133 2.59 -2.36 -1.82
N ASN A 134 3.65 -2.92 -1.25
CA ASN A 134 4.19 -2.58 0.07
C ASN A 134 3.18 -2.84 1.21
N THR A 135 2.33 -3.86 1.04
CA THR A 135 1.45 -4.32 2.11
C THR A 135 2.24 -5.28 3.01
N LEU A 136 2.33 -4.92 4.29
CA LEU A 136 2.88 -5.76 5.34
C LEU A 136 1.80 -6.72 5.83
N VAL A 137 2.13 -8.01 5.84
CA VAL A 137 1.31 -9.05 6.43
C VAL A 137 1.87 -9.36 7.81
N LYS A 138 1.16 -8.95 8.86
CA LYS A 138 1.54 -9.17 10.26
C LYS A 138 0.67 -10.26 10.89
N GLU A 139 1.22 -10.94 11.89
CA GLU A 139 0.42 -11.83 12.73
C GLU A 139 -0.59 -11.04 13.55
N ALA A 140 -1.85 -11.49 13.61
CA ALA A 140 -2.92 -10.73 14.25
C ALA A 140 -2.61 -10.46 15.73
N GLY A 141 -2.60 -9.17 16.12
CA GLY A 141 -2.33 -8.76 17.50
C GLY A 141 -0.85 -8.72 17.90
N SER A 142 0.06 -9.00 16.97
CA SER A 142 1.51 -8.90 17.15
C SER A 142 2.11 -7.87 16.18
N SER A 143 3.20 -7.22 16.58
CA SER A 143 3.99 -6.36 15.69
C SER A 143 4.91 -7.15 14.75
N LYS A 144 4.93 -8.49 14.85
CA LYS A 144 5.76 -9.37 14.03
C LYS A 144 5.29 -9.37 12.58
N VAL A 145 6.14 -8.87 11.69
CA VAL A 145 5.96 -8.94 10.24
C VAL A 145 6.29 -10.35 9.77
N LEU A 146 5.33 -11.01 9.12
CA LEU A 146 5.52 -12.34 8.54
C LEU A 146 6.07 -12.24 7.12
N HIS A 147 5.52 -11.31 6.34
CA HIS A 147 5.90 -11.10 4.96
C HIS A 147 5.59 -9.66 4.52
N GLU A 148 6.39 -9.11 3.63
CA GLU A 148 6.17 -7.82 2.98
C GLU A 148 5.93 -8.08 1.49
N LEU A 149 4.74 -7.75 1.00
CA LEU A 149 4.37 -7.91 -0.41
C LEU A 149 4.88 -6.71 -1.19
N PHE A 150 6.04 -6.87 -1.79
CA PHE A 150 6.80 -5.79 -2.37
C PHE A 150 6.75 -5.78 -3.89
N ARG A 151 6.80 -6.97 -4.50
CA ARG A 151 6.87 -7.11 -5.96
C ARG A 151 5.48 -7.23 -6.58
N PRO A 152 5.23 -6.62 -7.75
CA PRO A 152 3.97 -6.84 -8.46
C PRO A 152 3.83 -8.31 -8.85
N GLY A 153 2.67 -8.90 -8.56
CA GLY A 153 2.39 -10.32 -8.75
C GLY A 153 2.99 -11.23 -7.67
N GLU A 154 3.63 -10.68 -6.63
CA GLU A 154 4.08 -11.47 -5.50
C GLU A 154 2.90 -12.07 -4.75
N ILE A 155 3.02 -13.34 -4.37
CA ILE A 155 1.95 -14.08 -3.72
C ILE A 155 2.39 -14.53 -2.33
N PHE A 156 1.59 -14.18 -1.33
CA PHE A 156 1.69 -14.73 0.01
C PHE A 156 0.52 -15.68 0.28
N ILE A 157 0.81 -16.92 0.68
CA ILE A 157 -0.20 -17.92 1.03
C ILE A 157 -0.71 -17.60 2.44
N GLY A 158 -1.89 -17.00 2.53
CA GLY A 158 -2.51 -16.67 3.81
C GLY A 158 -3.17 -17.87 4.49
N ALA A 159 -3.77 -18.79 3.74
CA ALA A 159 -4.32 -20.01 4.35
C ALA A 159 -4.28 -21.16 3.36
N ARG A 160 -3.75 -22.31 3.80
CA ARG A 160 -3.67 -23.51 2.97
C ARG A 160 -5.00 -24.27 2.96
N GLY A 161 -5.46 -24.62 1.76
CA GLY A 161 -6.61 -25.49 1.55
C GLY A 161 -6.33 -26.91 2.02
N GLY A 162 -7.39 -27.56 2.50
CA GLY A 162 -7.32 -28.95 2.95
C GLY A 162 -7.11 -29.91 1.79
N ALA A 163 -6.35 -30.98 2.04
CA ALA A 163 -6.15 -32.05 1.07
C ALA A 163 -7.45 -32.82 0.81
N GLY A 164 -7.69 -33.25 -0.43
CA GLY A 164 -8.80 -34.14 -0.76
C GLY A 164 -8.60 -35.52 -0.12
N GLY A 165 -9.69 -36.10 0.39
CA GLY A 165 -9.66 -37.43 1.01
C GLY A 165 -9.63 -38.54 -0.03
N HIS A 166 -8.86 -39.59 0.22
CA HIS A 166 -8.81 -40.75 -0.66
C HIS A 166 -10.09 -41.60 -0.60
N GLY A 167 -10.61 -42.00 -1.76
CA GLY A 167 -11.75 -42.92 -1.87
C GLY A 167 -11.34 -44.37 -1.56
N ASN A 168 -12.32 -45.27 -1.48
CA ASN A 168 -12.01 -46.66 -1.17
C ASN A 168 -11.15 -47.37 -2.23
N HIS A 169 -11.24 -46.95 -3.49
CA HIS A 169 -10.41 -47.48 -4.57
C HIS A 169 -8.90 -47.30 -4.31
N PHE A 170 -8.48 -46.22 -3.64
CA PHE A 170 -7.08 -45.97 -3.29
C PHE A 170 -6.48 -47.04 -2.36
N TYR A 171 -7.29 -47.64 -1.50
CA TYR A 171 -6.85 -48.66 -0.54
C TYR A 171 -6.94 -50.09 -1.05
N LEU A 172 -7.22 -50.27 -2.35
CA LEU A 172 -7.24 -51.58 -2.96
C LEU A 172 -5.82 -52.18 -2.93
N SER A 173 -5.65 -53.30 -2.25
CA SER A 173 -4.39 -54.06 -2.23
C SER A 173 -4.63 -55.53 -2.53
N ASN A 174 -3.56 -56.30 -2.72
CA ASN A 174 -3.69 -57.75 -2.92
C ASN A 174 -4.31 -58.46 -1.71
N GLU A 175 -4.05 -57.94 -0.51
CA GLU A 175 -4.59 -58.44 0.75
C GLU A 175 -6.02 -57.93 1.01
N VAL A 176 -6.33 -56.68 0.63
CA VAL A 176 -7.63 -56.03 0.87
C VAL A 176 -8.32 -55.72 -0.45
N ARG A 177 -9.12 -56.67 -0.94
CA ARG A 177 -9.86 -56.56 -2.22
C ARG A 177 -11.17 -55.75 -2.12
N LYS A 178 -11.73 -55.58 -0.92
CA LYS A 178 -12.97 -54.83 -0.67
C LYS A 178 -12.79 -53.81 0.46
N PRO A 179 -12.00 -52.75 0.24
CA PRO A 179 -11.82 -51.70 1.23
C PRO A 179 -13.15 -51.01 1.52
N MET A 180 -13.58 -51.03 2.79
CA MET A 180 -14.78 -50.36 3.31
C MET A 180 -14.43 -49.02 4.00
N LYS A 181 -13.25 -48.47 3.69
CA LYS A 181 -12.75 -47.23 4.28
C LYS A 181 -12.49 -46.19 3.19
N ALA A 182 -12.74 -44.94 3.53
CA ALA A 182 -12.35 -43.76 2.77
C ALA A 182 -11.86 -42.70 3.75
N GLU A 183 -11.01 -41.81 3.28
CA GLU A 183 -10.49 -40.68 4.02
C GLU A 183 -11.44 -39.48 3.95
N LEU A 184 -11.63 -38.81 5.07
CA LEU A 184 -12.28 -37.50 5.11
C LEU A 184 -11.32 -36.46 4.53
N GLY A 185 -11.88 -35.44 3.88
CA GLY A 185 -11.09 -34.32 3.40
C GLY A 185 -10.42 -33.58 4.56
N GLY A 186 -9.19 -33.14 4.34
CA GLY A 186 -8.44 -32.31 5.27
C GLY A 186 -9.18 -31.00 5.56
N ARG A 187 -9.06 -30.51 6.78
CA ARG A 187 -9.57 -29.18 7.14
C ARG A 187 -8.65 -28.11 6.56
N GLY A 188 -9.24 -27.09 5.96
CA GLY A 188 -8.51 -25.89 5.54
C GLY A 188 -8.03 -25.11 6.76
N GLU A 189 -6.90 -24.42 6.59
CA GLU A 189 -6.37 -23.54 7.63
C GLU A 189 -7.27 -22.34 7.88
N VAL A 190 -7.27 -21.88 9.12
CA VAL A 190 -7.96 -20.66 9.54
C VAL A 190 -6.97 -19.79 10.29
N VAL A 191 -6.57 -18.69 9.67
CA VAL A 191 -5.53 -17.79 10.18
C VAL A 191 -6.03 -16.35 10.14
N GLN A 192 -5.61 -15.53 11.10
CA GLN A 192 -5.89 -14.10 11.12
C GLN A 192 -4.61 -13.31 10.89
N TYR A 193 -4.71 -12.29 10.04
CA TYR A 193 -3.63 -11.36 9.75
C TYR A 193 -4.06 -9.93 9.96
N ASP A 194 -3.07 -9.11 10.30
CA ASP A 194 -3.16 -7.66 10.26
C ASP A 194 -2.43 -7.20 8.99
N LEU A 195 -3.22 -6.74 8.01
CA LEU A 195 -2.70 -6.15 6.77
C LEU A 195 -2.51 -4.66 7.00
N GLU A 196 -1.31 -4.17 6.73
CA GLU A 196 -0.96 -2.76 6.89
C GLU A 196 -0.16 -2.27 5.69
N MET A 197 -0.61 -1.18 5.07
CA MET A 197 0.16 -0.53 4.02
C MET A 197 1.30 0.31 4.64
N ARG A 198 2.53 0.12 4.16
CA ARG A 198 3.71 0.84 4.68
C ARG A 198 3.69 2.35 4.39
N VAL A 199 3.06 2.78 3.30
CA VAL A 199 3.00 4.18 2.89
C VAL A 199 1.55 4.61 2.68
N MET A 200 1.15 5.65 3.40
CA MET A 200 -0.18 6.26 3.28
C MET A 200 -0.24 7.26 2.14
N ALA A 201 0.82 8.06 2.01
CA ALA A 201 0.89 9.18 1.10
C ALA A 201 2.33 9.48 0.71
N THR A 202 2.53 10.05 -0.48
CA THR A 202 3.85 10.53 -0.89
C THR A 202 4.23 11.75 -0.06
N ALA A 203 3.30 12.70 0.14
CA ALA A 203 3.53 13.87 0.98
C ALA A 203 2.53 13.99 2.13
N GLY A 204 3.03 14.40 3.30
CA GLY A 204 2.23 14.84 4.43
C GLY A 204 2.26 16.36 4.57
N LEU A 205 1.10 17.02 4.66
CA LEU A 205 1.00 18.46 4.91
C LEU A 205 1.12 18.74 6.41
N VAL A 206 2.17 19.43 6.83
CA VAL A 206 2.45 19.77 8.23
C VAL A 206 2.40 21.29 8.40
N GLY A 207 1.75 21.78 9.44
CA GLY A 207 1.64 23.23 9.68
C GLY A 207 0.67 23.56 10.80
N PHE A 208 0.59 24.83 11.17
CA PHE A 208 -0.31 25.30 12.21
C PHE A 208 -1.80 25.12 11.86
N PRO A 209 -2.70 25.10 12.86
CA PRO A 209 -4.12 25.29 12.62
C PRO A 209 -4.36 26.54 11.76
N ASN A 210 -5.32 26.47 10.83
CA ASN A 210 -5.67 27.58 9.92
C ASN A 210 -4.62 28.03 8.88
N ALA A 211 -3.44 27.41 8.81
CA ALA A 211 -2.45 27.63 7.73
C ALA A 211 -2.98 27.27 6.32
N GLY A 212 -4.20 26.71 6.25
CA GLY A 212 -4.89 26.41 5.00
C GLY A 212 -4.56 25.03 4.41
N LYS A 213 -4.01 24.10 5.22
CA LYS A 213 -3.69 22.72 4.80
C LYS A 213 -4.86 21.98 4.16
N SER A 214 -6.01 21.95 4.82
CA SER A 214 -7.20 21.28 4.28
C SER A 214 -7.77 22.01 3.05
N THR A 215 -7.54 23.32 2.92
CA THR A 215 -7.90 24.08 1.71
C THR A 215 -6.97 23.72 0.56
N LEU A 216 -5.67 23.64 0.81
CA LEU A 216 -4.65 23.20 -0.14
C LEU A 216 -4.94 21.78 -0.62
N LEU A 217 -5.23 20.85 0.29
CA LEU A 217 -5.57 19.46 -0.05
C LEU A 217 -6.80 19.38 -0.98
N ARG A 218 -7.84 20.17 -0.70
CA ARG A 218 -9.04 20.24 -1.55
C ARG A 218 -8.77 20.89 -2.91
N ALA A 219 -7.82 21.81 -2.99
CA ALA A 219 -7.45 22.47 -4.24
C ALA A 219 -6.67 21.54 -5.18
N VAL A 220 -5.80 20.68 -4.62
CA VAL A 220 -4.97 19.75 -5.40
C VAL A 220 -5.65 18.41 -5.69
N SER A 221 -6.58 17.98 -4.83
CA SER A 221 -7.28 16.70 -4.99
C SER A 221 -8.47 16.82 -5.94
N ARG A 222 -8.52 16.01 -7.02
CA ARG A 222 -9.71 15.97 -7.90
C ARG A 222 -10.90 15.29 -7.25
N ALA A 223 -10.62 14.30 -6.40
CA ALA A 223 -11.61 13.59 -5.61
C ALA A 223 -11.82 14.31 -4.28
N LYS A 224 -12.98 14.10 -3.63
CA LYS A 224 -13.13 14.50 -2.23
C LYS A 224 -12.06 13.78 -1.41
N PRO A 225 -11.33 14.48 -0.53
CA PRO A 225 -10.39 13.83 0.35
C PRO A 225 -11.06 12.66 1.06
N LYS A 226 -10.49 11.46 0.90
CA LYS A 226 -10.99 10.26 1.56
C LYS A 226 -10.65 10.34 3.05
N VAL A 227 -11.62 9.94 3.87
CA VAL A 227 -11.48 9.84 5.33
C VAL A 227 -10.78 8.52 5.62
N ALA A 228 -9.59 8.57 6.20
CA ALA A 228 -8.83 7.38 6.58
C ALA A 228 -9.06 7.07 8.06
N ALA A 229 -9.77 5.99 8.35
CA ALA A 229 -10.30 5.76 9.70
C ALA A 229 -9.51 4.68 10.43
N TYR A 230 -8.62 5.12 11.32
CA TYR A 230 -7.75 4.26 12.09
C TYR A 230 -8.41 3.84 13.40
N PRO A 231 -8.19 2.60 13.89
CA PRO A 231 -8.84 2.11 15.10
C PRO A 231 -8.44 2.83 16.40
N PHE A 232 -7.41 3.68 16.36
CA PHE A 232 -6.77 4.26 17.56
C PHE A 232 -6.56 5.77 17.47
N THR A 233 -7.14 6.44 16.47
CA THR A 233 -7.00 7.89 16.31
C THR A 233 -8.29 8.61 16.69
N THR A 234 -8.19 9.63 17.53
CA THR A 234 -9.30 10.55 17.82
C THR A 234 -9.56 11.53 16.67
N LEU A 235 -8.55 11.85 15.84
CA LEU A 235 -8.71 12.62 14.62
C LEU A 235 -8.40 11.79 13.38
N VAL A 236 -9.32 11.85 12.42
CA VAL A 236 -9.18 11.20 11.13
C VAL A 236 -8.38 12.10 10.19
N PRO A 237 -7.20 11.67 9.69
CA PRO A 237 -6.51 12.41 8.64
C PRO A 237 -7.26 12.30 7.32
N HIS A 238 -7.14 13.36 6.51
CA HIS A 238 -7.76 13.43 5.19
C HIS A 238 -6.72 13.11 4.12
N VAL A 239 -7.00 12.17 3.24
CA VAL A 239 -6.11 11.81 2.13
C VAL A 239 -6.69 12.32 0.81
N GLY A 240 -5.98 13.23 0.16
CA GLY A 240 -6.27 13.73 -1.18
C GLY A 240 -5.52 12.96 -2.25
N ILE A 241 -6.13 12.81 -3.42
CA ILE A 241 -5.53 12.10 -4.56
C ILE A 241 -5.31 13.11 -5.69
N VAL A 242 -4.04 13.31 -6.05
CA VAL A 242 -3.61 14.10 -7.20
C VAL A 242 -3.48 13.18 -8.40
N HIS A 243 -4.04 13.58 -9.53
CA HIS A 243 -4.02 12.80 -10.76
C HIS A 243 -3.17 13.50 -11.81
N TYR A 244 -2.31 12.75 -12.48
CA TYR A 244 -1.44 13.22 -13.56
C TYR A 244 -1.97 12.78 -14.93
N ASP A 245 -1.50 13.42 -16.00
CA ASP A 245 -1.93 13.08 -17.38
C ASP A 245 -1.44 11.68 -17.80
N ASP A 246 -0.39 11.14 -17.19
CA ASP A 246 0.10 9.77 -17.38
C ASP A 246 -0.70 8.72 -16.59
N PHE A 247 -1.92 9.07 -16.14
CA PHE A 247 -2.85 8.25 -15.36
C PHE A 247 -2.40 7.84 -13.96
N GLU A 248 -1.19 8.22 -13.56
CA GLU A 248 -0.70 8.04 -12.22
C GLU A 248 -1.49 8.88 -11.23
N GLN A 249 -1.63 8.33 -10.02
CA GLN A 249 -2.34 9.02 -8.95
C GLN A 249 -1.55 8.95 -7.67
N VAL A 250 -1.22 10.12 -7.14
CA VAL A 250 -0.33 10.29 -6.00
C VAL A 250 -1.15 10.78 -4.81
N ALA A 251 -0.99 10.12 -3.67
CA ALA A 251 -1.69 10.46 -2.45
C ALA A 251 -0.94 11.55 -1.67
N ILE A 252 -1.68 12.52 -1.15
CA ILE A 252 -1.22 13.53 -0.19
C ILE A 252 -2.09 13.41 1.06
N ALA A 253 -1.49 13.38 2.25
CA ALA A 253 -2.22 13.38 3.50
C ALA A 253 -2.22 14.79 4.11
N ASP A 254 -3.40 15.29 4.50
CA ASP A 254 -3.54 16.41 5.44
C ASP A 254 -3.49 15.85 6.86
N ILE A 255 -2.43 16.24 7.55
CA ILE A 255 -2.16 15.89 8.93
C ILE A 255 -2.79 17.01 9.77
N PRO A 256 -3.84 16.72 10.57
CA PRO A 256 -4.32 17.62 11.61
C PRO A 256 -3.19 18.39 12.29
N GLY A 257 -3.34 19.72 12.36
CA GLY A 257 -2.23 20.61 12.67
C GLY A 257 -1.51 20.26 13.96
N ILE A 258 -0.18 20.31 13.92
CA ILE A 258 0.64 20.30 15.13
C ILE A 258 0.23 21.54 15.92
N ILE A 259 -0.41 21.31 17.05
CA ILE A 259 -0.65 22.34 18.06
C ILE A 259 0.60 22.42 18.94
N GLU A 260 0.91 23.59 19.48
CA GLU A 260 1.95 23.72 20.51
C GLU A 260 1.66 22.73 21.64
N GLY A 261 2.66 21.92 21.99
CA GLY A 261 2.52 20.89 23.04
C GLY A 261 1.96 19.55 22.59
N ALA A 262 1.84 19.29 21.27
CA ALA A 262 1.48 17.97 20.74
C ALA A 262 2.42 16.85 21.25
N HIS A 263 3.71 17.16 21.42
CA HIS A 263 4.71 16.26 22.00
C HIS A 263 4.50 15.93 23.50
N ARG A 264 3.63 16.62 24.25
CA ARG A 264 3.42 16.35 25.69
C ARG A 264 2.21 15.47 25.98
N ASN A 265 1.59 14.87 24.95
CA ASN A 265 0.26 14.24 25.03
C ASN A 265 -0.85 15.18 25.58
N VAL A 266 -0.62 16.50 25.58
CA VAL A 266 -1.65 17.51 25.92
C VAL A 266 -2.45 17.77 24.64
N GLY A 267 -3.35 16.83 24.32
CA GLY A 267 -4.05 16.77 23.04
C GLY A 267 -3.62 15.57 22.20
N LEU A 268 -3.63 15.74 20.86
CA LEU A 268 -3.41 14.72 19.82
C LEU A 268 -2.15 13.87 20.04
N GLY A 269 -2.27 12.76 20.78
CA GLY A 269 -1.12 11.99 21.29
C GLY A 269 -0.22 11.34 20.23
N CYS A 270 0.85 10.68 20.69
CA CYS A 270 1.90 10.05 19.87
C CYS A 270 1.40 9.10 18.75
N SER A 271 0.19 8.53 18.88
CA SER A 271 -0.44 7.70 17.85
C SER A 271 -0.77 8.47 16.57
N PHE A 272 -1.02 9.78 16.66
CA PHE A 272 -1.32 10.64 15.53
C PHE A 272 -0.09 10.86 14.64
N LEU A 273 1.04 11.18 15.26
CA LEU A 273 2.29 11.47 14.56
C LEU A 273 2.89 10.23 13.86
N ARG A 274 2.50 9.02 14.28
CA ARG A 274 2.79 7.76 13.57
C ARG A 274 2.25 7.73 12.14
N HIS A 275 1.23 8.54 11.83
CA HIS A 275 0.69 8.68 10.47
C HIS A 275 1.60 9.53 9.58
N ILE A 276 2.35 10.48 10.16
CA ILE A 276 3.37 11.27 9.47
C ILE A 276 4.55 10.38 9.08
N GLN A 277 4.89 9.41 9.93
CA GLN A 277 5.94 8.43 9.63
C GLN A 277 5.64 7.59 8.38
N ARG A 278 4.37 7.44 7.99
CA ARG A 278 3.97 6.73 6.77
C ARG A 278 3.92 7.63 5.52
N CYS A 279 4.42 8.86 5.60
CA CYS A 279 4.62 9.76 4.45
C CYS A 279 6.07 9.69 3.94
N ARG A 280 6.30 9.72 2.63
CA ARG A 280 7.66 9.72 2.05
C ARG A 280 8.38 11.05 2.23
N CYS A 281 7.66 12.16 2.07
CA CYS A 281 8.16 13.52 2.23
C CYS A 281 7.17 14.40 3.03
N LEU A 282 7.66 15.53 3.54
CA LEU A 282 6.88 16.46 4.36
C LEU A 282 6.78 17.83 3.70
N PHE A 283 5.57 18.39 3.63
CA PHE A 283 5.32 19.74 3.14
C PHE A 283 4.95 20.64 4.31
N TYR A 284 5.87 21.53 4.68
CA TYR A 284 5.65 22.55 5.71
C TYR A 284 4.80 23.69 5.15
N VAL A 285 3.52 23.71 5.52
CA VAL A 285 2.57 24.73 5.13
C VAL A 285 2.66 25.90 6.10
N LEU A 286 3.30 26.99 5.63
CA LEU A 286 3.44 28.25 6.34
C LEU A 286 2.37 29.24 5.86
N ASP A 287 1.98 30.15 6.73
CA ASP A 287 0.91 31.10 6.47
C ASP A 287 1.45 32.53 6.49
N LEU A 288 1.32 33.24 5.36
CA LEU A 288 1.75 34.64 5.24
C LEU A 288 1.02 35.61 6.17
N SER A 289 -0.16 35.24 6.67
CA SER A 289 -0.97 36.11 7.54
C SER A 289 -0.71 35.94 9.04
N LEU A 290 0.02 34.90 9.46
CA LEU A 290 0.17 34.55 10.88
C LEU A 290 1.40 35.17 11.55
N GLY A 291 2.38 35.67 10.79
CA GLY A 291 3.61 36.28 11.31
C GLY A 291 4.85 35.88 10.51
N ASP A 292 6.02 35.98 11.14
CA ASP A 292 7.31 35.70 10.48
C ASP A 292 7.45 34.22 10.08
N LEU A 293 7.72 33.99 8.80
CA LEU A 293 7.84 32.65 8.22
C LEU A 293 8.98 31.81 8.86
N PRO A 294 10.17 32.36 9.17
CA PRO A 294 11.25 31.59 9.79
C PRO A 294 10.88 31.02 11.16
N ASP A 295 10.18 31.80 11.98
CA ASP A 295 9.76 31.39 13.32
C ASP A 295 8.71 30.30 13.26
N GLN A 296 7.75 30.41 12.33
CA GLN A 296 6.77 29.36 12.08
C GLN A 296 7.45 28.03 11.72
N LEU A 297 8.44 28.07 10.84
CA LEU A 297 9.19 26.86 10.44
C LEU A 297 10.00 26.29 11.61
N ALA A 298 10.68 27.14 12.38
CA ALA A 298 11.47 26.73 13.53
C ALA A 298 10.61 26.03 14.59
N ALA A 299 9.42 26.58 14.87
CA ALA A 299 8.46 25.98 15.79
C ALA A 299 8.00 24.59 15.30
N LEU A 300 7.63 24.46 14.02
CA LEU A 300 7.21 23.17 13.45
C LEU A 300 8.33 22.12 13.48
N LYS A 301 9.58 22.51 13.17
CA LYS A 301 10.74 21.61 13.25
C LYS A 301 11.02 21.17 14.69
N THR A 302 10.93 22.09 15.64
CA THR A 302 11.15 21.80 17.07
C THR A 302 10.14 20.75 17.57
N GLU A 303 8.86 20.91 17.23
CA GLU A 303 7.82 19.95 17.61
C GLU A 303 8.03 18.56 16.98
N LEU A 304 8.45 18.50 15.71
CA LEU A 304 8.78 17.22 15.06
C LEU A 304 10.02 16.55 15.67
N GLN A 305 11.04 17.34 16.03
CA GLN A 305 12.24 16.82 16.68
C GLN A 305 11.92 16.24 18.06
N LEU A 306 11.11 16.95 18.86
CA LEU A 306 10.66 16.47 20.16
C LEU A 306 9.82 15.19 20.05
N TYR A 307 9.12 14.98 18.93
CA TYR A 307 8.43 13.72 18.66
C TYR A 307 9.40 12.58 18.35
N ASP A 308 10.36 12.79 17.45
CA ASP A 308 11.37 11.79 17.11
C ASP A 308 12.06 11.31 18.41
N GLU A 309 12.46 12.22 19.29
CA GLU A 309 13.11 11.90 20.58
C GLU A 309 12.26 11.05 21.54
N GLN A 310 10.92 11.12 21.46
CA GLN A 310 10.02 10.40 22.36
C GLN A 310 9.50 9.06 21.82
N VAL A 311 9.50 8.87 20.50
CA VAL A 311 8.81 7.74 19.83
C VAL A 311 9.74 6.88 18.99
N LEU A 312 11.03 7.24 18.87
CA LEU A 312 12.05 6.40 18.23
C LEU A 312 12.23 5.06 18.95
N ASP A 313 11.38 4.09 18.60
CA ASP A 313 11.77 2.68 18.56
C ASP A 313 12.91 2.56 17.51
N LYS A 314 13.91 1.71 17.80
CA LYS A 314 15.20 1.65 17.10
C LYS A 314 15.16 1.32 15.59
N ASP A 315 14.00 0.99 15.04
CA ASP A 315 13.83 0.46 13.69
C ASP A 315 13.14 1.45 12.71
N GLU A 316 12.77 2.66 13.14
CA GLU A 316 12.05 3.64 12.31
C GLU A 316 12.93 4.83 11.88
N GLU A 317 12.72 5.33 10.66
CA GLU A 317 13.41 6.51 10.13
C GLU A 317 12.88 7.80 10.79
N ALA A 318 13.80 8.65 11.26
CA ALA A 318 13.48 9.94 11.88
C ALA A 318 12.69 10.84 10.91
N LEU A 319 11.64 11.52 11.39
CA LEU A 319 10.85 12.44 10.55
C LEU A 319 11.72 13.56 9.96
N MET A 320 12.74 14.00 10.71
CA MET A 320 13.67 15.03 10.28
C MET A 320 14.61 14.63 9.13
N SER A 321 14.82 13.34 8.86
CA SER A 321 15.65 12.90 7.72
C SER A 321 14.89 12.87 6.39
N LYS A 322 13.56 12.99 6.43
CA LYS A 322 12.73 12.89 5.22
C LYS A 322 12.88 14.12 4.33
N PRO A 323 12.84 13.94 3.00
CA PRO A 323 12.77 15.06 2.07
C PRO A 323 11.61 15.97 2.45
N SER A 324 11.89 17.26 2.44
CA SER A 324 10.94 18.26 2.92
C SER A 324 10.86 19.43 1.95
N ALA A 325 9.68 20.02 1.83
CA ALA A 325 9.46 21.25 1.07
C ALA A 325 8.68 22.26 1.89
N ILE A 326 8.87 23.54 1.61
CA ILE A 326 8.15 24.63 2.26
C ILE A 326 7.08 25.13 1.29
N VAL A 327 5.85 25.23 1.78
CA VAL A 327 4.69 25.70 1.05
C VAL A 327 4.18 26.96 1.73
N ILE A 328 4.43 28.10 1.11
CA ILE A 328 3.99 29.40 1.62
C ILE A 328 2.59 29.65 1.07
N ASN A 329 1.59 29.45 1.92
CA ASN A 329 0.19 29.59 1.54
C ASN A 329 -0.31 31.04 1.74
N LYS A 330 -1.42 31.36 1.06
CA LYS A 330 -2.05 32.69 1.01
C LYS A 330 -1.17 33.77 0.34
N SER A 331 -0.41 33.39 -0.69
CA SER A 331 0.38 34.35 -1.49
C SER A 331 -0.46 35.40 -2.23
N ASP A 332 -1.79 35.26 -2.23
CA ASP A 332 -2.71 36.30 -2.69
C ASP A 332 -2.73 37.56 -1.80
N LEU A 333 -2.27 37.48 -0.56
CA LEU A 333 -2.24 38.60 0.37
C LEU A 333 -1.09 39.58 0.11
N ASP A 334 0.02 39.09 -0.44
CA ASP A 334 1.18 39.91 -0.79
C ASP A 334 1.57 39.69 -2.26
N PRO A 335 1.13 40.55 -3.18
CA PRO A 335 1.50 40.48 -4.59
C PRO A 335 2.93 40.95 -4.87
N THR A 336 3.63 41.52 -3.88
CA THR A 336 5.03 41.97 -3.98
C THR A 336 6.03 40.97 -3.45
N LEU A 337 5.56 39.77 -3.10
CA LEU A 337 6.39 38.70 -2.56
C LEU A 337 7.54 38.32 -3.52
N ASP A 338 8.78 38.58 -3.10
CA ASP A 338 9.96 38.14 -3.84
C ASP A 338 10.24 36.67 -3.54
N GLU A 339 9.73 35.80 -4.42
CA GLU A 339 9.91 34.35 -4.33
C GLU A 339 11.39 33.94 -4.32
N ALA A 340 12.28 34.70 -4.97
CA ALA A 340 13.70 34.39 -5.04
C ALA A 340 14.42 34.74 -3.73
N ALA A 341 14.09 35.89 -3.13
CA ALA A 341 14.62 36.27 -1.83
C ALA A 341 14.21 35.25 -0.75
N ILE A 342 12.95 34.82 -0.76
CA ILE A 342 12.45 33.84 0.19
C ILE A 342 13.06 32.46 -0.03
N ALA A 343 13.18 32.01 -1.28
CA ALA A 343 13.87 30.76 -1.60
C ALA A 343 15.32 30.76 -1.10
N SER A 344 16.01 31.91 -1.19
CA SER A 344 17.37 32.05 -0.67
C SER A 344 17.43 32.00 0.86
N ALA A 345 16.45 32.58 1.55
CA ALA A 345 16.38 32.60 3.02
C ALA A 345 16.11 31.21 3.63
N PHE A 346 15.42 30.34 2.89
CA PHE A 346 15.06 29.00 3.35
C PHE A 346 15.90 27.87 2.72
N ALA A 347 16.95 28.23 1.96
CA ALA A 347 17.88 27.25 1.39
C ALA A 347 18.48 26.36 2.51
N PRO A 348 18.62 25.04 2.29
CA PRO A 348 18.50 24.31 1.02
C PRO A 348 17.10 23.76 0.70
N LEU A 349 16.06 24.09 1.48
CA LEU A 349 14.73 23.51 1.28
C LEU A 349 14.03 24.15 0.06
N PRO A 350 13.39 23.36 -0.82
CA PRO A 350 12.60 23.91 -1.91
C PRO A 350 11.37 24.65 -1.37
N VAL A 351 11.15 25.87 -1.87
CA VAL A 351 10.06 26.75 -1.44
C VAL A 351 9.07 26.94 -2.59
N PHE A 352 7.77 26.84 -2.28
CA PHE A 352 6.69 27.08 -3.22
C PHE A 352 5.69 28.07 -2.65
N ALA A 353 5.54 29.23 -3.28
CA ALA A 353 4.48 30.16 -2.98
C ALA A 353 3.17 29.71 -3.65
N VAL A 354 2.12 29.52 -2.86
CA VAL A 354 0.82 29.02 -3.33
C VAL A 354 -0.33 29.86 -2.79
N SER A 355 -1.37 30.00 -3.62
CA SER A 355 -2.68 30.43 -3.15
C SER A 355 -3.65 29.29 -3.37
N ALA A 356 -3.90 28.49 -2.32
CA ALA A 356 -4.84 27.38 -2.37
C ALA A 356 -6.26 27.82 -2.77
N LYS A 357 -6.65 29.05 -2.41
CA LYS A 357 -7.97 29.62 -2.73
C LYS A 357 -8.10 30.02 -4.19
N MET A 358 -7.04 30.60 -4.76
CA MET A 358 -7.02 31.10 -6.14
C MET A 358 -6.46 30.09 -7.15
N GLY A 359 -5.87 29.00 -6.69
CA GLY A 359 -5.25 27.97 -7.53
C GLY A 359 -3.89 28.36 -8.13
N ARG A 360 -3.24 29.42 -7.61
CA ARG A 360 -1.93 29.88 -8.10
C ARG A 360 -0.78 29.10 -7.46
N GLY A 361 0.28 28.85 -8.21
CA GLY A 361 1.50 28.18 -7.72
C GLY A 361 1.36 26.68 -7.45
N LEU A 362 0.20 26.07 -7.73
CA LEU A 362 -0.04 24.64 -7.44
C LEU A 362 0.73 23.71 -8.38
N VAL A 363 0.92 24.09 -9.65
CA VAL A 363 1.56 23.21 -10.65
C VAL A 363 3.03 22.91 -10.30
N PRO A 364 3.88 23.91 -9.98
CA PRO A 364 5.26 23.65 -9.54
C PRO A 364 5.35 22.74 -8.30
N LEU A 365 4.49 22.97 -7.31
CA LEU A 365 4.43 22.13 -6.09
C LEU A 365 4.08 20.67 -6.42
N LEU A 366 3.11 20.45 -7.31
CA LEU A 366 2.70 19.11 -7.70
C LEU A 366 3.73 18.42 -8.60
N ASN A 367 4.46 19.16 -9.44
CA ASN A 367 5.59 18.61 -10.17
C ASN A 367 6.70 18.13 -9.22
N PHE A 368 6.99 18.88 -8.16
CA PHE A 368 7.94 18.45 -7.12
C PHE A 368 7.45 17.19 -6.40
N LEU A 369 6.17 17.16 -6.00
CA LEU A 369 5.55 15.96 -5.44
C LEU A 369 5.70 14.75 -6.37
N ARG A 370 5.55 14.96 -7.68
CA ARG A 370 5.70 13.88 -8.66
C ARG A 370 7.13 13.37 -8.74
N GLY A 371 8.12 14.27 -8.70
CA GLY A 371 9.53 13.88 -8.62
C GLY A 371 9.80 12.99 -7.40
N GLN A 372 9.30 13.39 -6.23
CA GLN A 372 9.43 12.59 -5.01
C GLN A 372 8.74 11.22 -5.09
N TYR A 373 7.62 11.13 -5.80
CA TYR A 373 6.95 9.85 -6.07
C TYR A 373 7.76 8.96 -7.01
N ASP A 374 8.26 9.53 -8.11
CA ASP A 374 9.07 8.79 -9.10
C ASP A 374 10.37 8.29 -8.47
N ASP A 375 11.07 9.12 -7.69
CA ASP A 375 12.27 8.73 -6.94
C ASP A 375 11.98 7.57 -6.00
N TYR A 376 10.85 7.63 -5.27
CA TYR A 376 10.42 6.54 -4.40
C TYR A 376 10.13 5.24 -5.17
N VAL A 377 9.49 5.33 -6.34
CA VAL A 377 9.20 4.18 -7.20
C VAL A 377 10.50 3.57 -7.73
N GLU A 378 11.48 4.38 -8.15
CA GLU A 378 12.79 3.91 -8.61
C GLU A 378 13.61 3.31 -7.47
N GLU A 379 13.61 3.92 -6.28
CA GLU A 379 14.17 3.31 -5.07
C GLU A 379 13.55 1.94 -4.80
N GLN A 380 12.22 1.82 -4.96
CA GLN A 380 11.57 0.54 -4.77
C GLN A 380 12.00 -0.47 -5.83
N LYS A 381 12.03 -0.10 -7.11
CA LYS A 381 12.53 -0.97 -8.20
C LYS A 381 13.96 -1.43 -7.96
N ALA A 382 14.84 -0.53 -7.51
CA ALA A 382 16.22 -0.86 -7.19
C ALA A 382 16.31 -1.87 -6.02
N ARG A 383 15.48 -1.71 -4.99
CA ARG A 383 15.35 -2.69 -3.90
C ARG A 383 14.83 -4.04 -4.40
N ILE A 384 13.86 -4.05 -5.34
CA ILE A 384 13.34 -5.29 -5.95
C ILE A 384 14.50 -6.04 -6.62
N ALA A 385 15.24 -5.35 -7.49
CA ALA A 385 16.35 -5.90 -8.26
C ALA A 385 17.49 -6.41 -7.36
N ALA A 386 17.88 -5.64 -6.33
CA ALA A 386 18.90 -6.07 -5.38
C ALA A 386 18.52 -7.36 -4.62
N THR A 387 17.23 -7.59 -4.41
CA THR A 387 16.74 -8.80 -3.77
C THR A 387 16.66 -9.98 -4.76
N GLU A 388 16.62 -9.75 -6.08
CA GLU A 388 16.65 -10.84 -7.09
C GLU A 388 18.02 -11.55 -7.11
N ASP A 389 19.11 -10.80 -7.01
CA ASP A 389 20.47 -11.35 -6.97
C ASP A 389 20.69 -12.26 -5.74
N ASP A 390 20.07 -11.93 -4.61
CA ASP A 390 20.20 -12.66 -3.34
C ASP A 390 19.43 -14.01 -3.32
N TYR A 391 18.42 -14.17 -4.17
CA TYR A 391 17.71 -15.45 -4.35
C TYR A 391 18.35 -16.32 -5.45
N VAL A 392 18.93 -15.73 -6.49
CA VAL A 392 19.66 -16.48 -7.53
C VAL A 392 20.95 -17.11 -6.96
N LEU A 393 21.56 -16.50 -5.95
CA LEU A 393 22.75 -17.06 -5.26
C LEU A 393 22.43 -18.11 -4.18
N LYS A 394 21.15 -18.42 -3.93
CA LYS A 394 20.70 -19.42 -2.93
C LYS A 394 20.13 -20.71 -3.53
N PHE A 395 20.22 -20.89 -4.85
CA PHE A 395 19.86 -22.15 -5.53
C PHE A 395 21.07 -22.83 -6.16
#